data_AF-A0A340X5C5-F1
#
_entry.id   AF-A0A340X5C5-F1
#
_cell.length_a   1.000
_cell.length_b   1.000
_cell.length_c   1.000
_cell.angle_alpha   90.00
_cell.angle_beta   90.00
_cell.angle_gamma   90.00
#
_symmetry.space_group_name_H-M   'P 1'
#
loop_
_entity.id
_entity.type
_entity.pdbx_description
1 polymer ?
#
loop_
_entity_poly.entity_id
_entity_poly.type
_entity_poly.pdbx_seq_one_letter_code
_entity_poly.pdbx_strand_id
1 'polypeptide(L)'
;MAQMIRAAPVEVTYKNMRFLITHNPTNVTLNKFIEDLKKYGVTTIVRLCEATYDTTLTEKESIHVLDWPFDDGTPPSNQIVDDWLSLVKIKFREDPGCCIAIHCVAGRGRAPLGAFNSKQLLYLEKYRPKMWLCFKDSSGHRNNCCLQ
;
A
#
# COMPACT_ATOMS: atom_id res chain seq x y z
N MET A 1 23.86 -20.58 -13.61
CA MET A 1 23.03 -19.79 -12.66
C MET A 1 21.72 -19.48 -13.37
N ALA A 2 20.60 -19.97 -12.86
CA ALA A 2 19.30 -19.80 -13.52
C ALA A 2 18.92 -18.32 -13.54
N GLN A 3 18.77 -17.75 -14.73
CA GLN A 3 18.27 -16.41 -14.94
C GLN A 3 16.79 -16.43 -14.50
N MET A 4 16.50 -15.96 -13.29
CA MET A 4 15.12 -15.85 -12.84
C MET A 4 14.39 -14.92 -13.80
N ILE A 5 13.43 -15.46 -14.55
CA ILE A 5 12.55 -14.67 -15.42
C ILE A 5 11.78 -13.72 -14.50
N ARG A 6 12.23 -12.47 -14.46
CA ARG A 6 11.60 -11.42 -13.65
C ARG A 6 10.24 -11.11 -14.26
N ALA A 7 9.17 -11.52 -13.60
CA ALA A 7 7.83 -11.12 -14.02
C ALA A 7 7.75 -9.59 -14.08
N ALA A 8 7.18 -9.06 -15.16
CA ALA A 8 7.01 -7.64 -15.32
C ALA A 8 6.14 -7.07 -14.20
N PRO A 9 6.43 -5.85 -13.71
CA PRO A 9 5.52 -5.18 -12.78
C PRO A 9 4.17 -4.96 -13.44
N VAL A 10 3.09 -5.09 -12.68
CA VAL A 10 1.72 -4.95 -13.16
C VAL A 10 1.15 -3.63 -12.64
N GLU A 11 0.86 -2.70 -13.54
CA GLU A 11 0.18 -1.45 -13.19
C GLU A 11 -1.34 -1.67 -13.20
N VAL A 12 -2.01 -1.18 -12.17
CA VAL A 12 -3.47 -1.21 -12.04
C VAL A 12 -3.94 0.23 -11.82
N THR A 13 -4.84 0.70 -12.69
CA THR A 13 -5.40 2.04 -12.61
C THR A 13 -6.90 1.99 -12.40
N TYR A 14 -7.42 2.88 -11.57
CA TYR A 14 -8.85 3.04 -11.36
C TYR A 14 -9.17 4.48 -10.96
N LYS A 15 -9.97 5.17 -11.76
CA LYS A 15 -10.24 6.62 -11.61
C LYS A 15 -8.90 7.39 -11.53
N ASN A 16 -8.69 8.17 -10.47
CA ASN A 16 -7.47 8.93 -10.22
C ASN A 16 -6.39 8.14 -9.42
N MET A 17 -6.61 6.85 -9.16
CA MET A 17 -5.73 6.01 -8.35
C MET A 17 -4.88 5.11 -9.26
N ARG A 18 -3.59 5.02 -8.95
CA ARG A 18 -2.61 4.20 -9.67
C ARG A 18 -1.84 3.33 -8.69
N PHE A 19 -1.79 2.03 -8.96
CA PHE A 19 -1.12 1.04 -8.14
C PHE A 19 -0.11 0.26 -8.98
N LEU A 20 1.01 -0.10 -8.38
CA LEU A 20 2.04 -0.90 -9.04
C LEU A 20 2.31 -2.17 -8.24
N ILE A 21 1.92 -3.32 -8.79
CA ILE A 21 2.21 -4.62 -8.19
C ILE A 21 3.59 -5.07 -8.67
N THR A 22 4.52 -5.21 -7.73
CA THR A 22 5.91 -5.57 -8.03
C THR A 22 6.35 -6.84 -7.28
N HIS A 23 7.50 -7.38 -7.69
CA HIS A 23 8.15 -8.47 -6.97
C HIS A 23 9.00 -7.91 -5.82
N ASN A 24 9.21 -8.74 -4.80
CA ASN A 24 10.12 -8.41 -3.72
C ASN A 24 11.57 -8.30 -4.23
N PRO A 25 12.25 -7.15 -4.06
CA PRO A 25 13.62 -7.00 -4.50
C PRO A 25 14.60 -7.72 -3.54
N THR A 26 15.78 -8.03 -4.07
CA THR A 26 16.96 -8.38 -3.27
C THR A 26 17.87 -7.16 -3.12
N ASN A 27 18.78 -7.17 -2.13
CA ASN A 27 19.77 -6.10 -1.96
C ASN A 27 20.60 -5.83 -3.23
N VAL A 28 20.87 -6.85 -4.05
CA VAL A 28 21.61 -6.70 -5.32
C VAL A 28 20.79 -5.97 -6.38
N THR A 29 19.48 -6.19 -6.40
CA THR A 29 18.56 -5.62 -7.40
C THR A 29 17.91 -4.32 -6.97
N LEU A 30 18.16 -3.85 -5.74
CA LEU A 30 17.44 -2.75 -5.12
C LEU A 30 17.59 -1.42 -5.88
N ASN A 31 18.78 -1.11 -6.39
CA ASN A 31 18.99 0.11 -7.18
C ASN A 31 18.11 0.13 -8.44
N LYS A 32 18.12 -0.95 -9.21
CA LYS A 32 17.28 -1.10 -10.41
C LYS A 32 15.79 -1.08 -10.08
N PHE A 33 15.42 -1.65 -8.94
CA PHE A 33 14.05 -1.60 -8.45
C PHE A 33 13.62 -0.16 -8.16
N ILE A 34 14.45 0.65 -7.49
CA ILE A 34 14.17 2.07 -7.23
C ILE A 34 14.03 2.86 -8.54
N GLU A 35 14.90 2.61 -9.53
CA GLU A 35 14.78 3.22 -10.86
C GLU A 35 13.44 2.88 -11.54
N ASP A 36 13.06 1.60 -11.49
CA ASP A 36 11.76 1.14 -12.02
C ASP A 36 10.61 1.86 -11.30
N LEU A 37 10.64 1.96 -9.96
CA LEU A 37 9.61 2.64 -9.16
C LEU A 37 9.46 4.12 -9.54
N LYS A 38 10.58 4.83 -9.68
CA LYS A 38 10.59 6.24 -10.11
C LYS A 38 9.96 6.43 -11.48
N LYS A 39 10.22 5.51 -12.42
CA LYS A 39 9.63 5.55 -13.77
C LYS A 39 8.10 5.51 -13.74
N TYR A 40 7.51 4.77 -12.80
CA TYR A 40 6.06 4.71 -12.64
C TYR A 40 5.49 5.85 -11.78
N GLY A 41 6.35 6.71 -11.20
CA GLY A 41 5.94 7.79 -10.30
C GLY A 41 5.51 7.27 -8.93
N VAL A 42 6.13 6.21 -8.45
CA VAL A 42 5.82 5.64 -7.14
C VAL A 42 6.38 6.53 -6.04
N THR A 43 5.53 6.92 -5.09
CA THR A 43 5.92 7.73 -3.92
C THR A 43 5.79 6.96 -2.61
N THR A 44 5.11 5.81 -2.62
CA THR A 44 4.91 4.98 -1.43
C THR A 44 4.91 3.49 -1.81
N ILE A 45 5.61 2.67 -1.04
CA ILE A 45 5.66 1.22 -1.13
C ILE A 45 4.97 0.64 0.10
N VAL A 46 4.08 -0.32 -0.10
CA VAL A 46 3.49 -1.12 0.97
C VAL A 46 4.04 -2.55 0.89
N ARG A 47 4.72 -2.97 1.95
CA ARG A 47 5.25 -4.32 2.14
C ARG A 47 4.24 -5.12 2.95
N LEU A 48 3.70 -6.17 2.34
CA LEU A 48 2.71 -7.05 2.96
C LEU A 48 3.33 -8.28 3.65
N CYS A 49 4.64 -8.44 3.50
CA CYS A 49 5.40 -9.60 3.92
C CYS A 49 6.68 -9.11 4.63
N GLU A 50 7.39 -10.01 5.31
CA GLU A 50 8.57 -9.65 6.11
C GLU A 50 9.60 -8.82 5.33
N ALA A 51 10.21 -7.85 6.01
CA ALA A 51 11.22 -6.97 5.43
C ALA A 51 12.48 -7.76 5.04
N THR A 52 12.81 -7.79 3.75
CA THR A 52 14.00 -8.49 3.24
C THR A 52 15.11 -7.57 2.77
N TYR A 53 14.89 -6.26 2.81
CA TYR A 53 15.85 -5.24 2.37
C TYR A 53 15.68 -3.96 3.20
N ASP A 54 16.77 -3.19 3.26
CA ASP A 54 16.84 -1.95 4.02
C ASP A 54 16.18 -0.78 3.27
N THR A 55 15.44 0.07 4.01
CA THR A 55 14.64 1.16 3.43
C THR A 55 15.43 2.45 3.23
N THR A 56 16.65 2.58 3.76
CA THR A 56 17.41 3.84 3.74
C THR A 56 17.62 4.38 2.32
N LEU A 57 17.91 3.51 1.35
CA LEU A 57 18.06 3.89 -0.05
C LEU A 57 16.74 4.31 -0.69
N THR A 58 15.64 3.72 -0.27
CA THR A 58 14.31 4.03 -0.80
C THR A 58 13.83 5.38 -0.25
N GLU A 59 14.04 5.61 1.05
CA GLU A 59 13.71 6.85 1.74
C GLU A 59 14.57 8.03 1.28
N LYS A 60 15.86 7.80 1.01
CA LYS A 60 16.76 8.80 0.42
C LYS A 60 16.25 9.31 -0.93
N GLU A 61 15.53 8.46 -1.66
CA GLU A 61 14.97 8.76 -2.97
C GLU A 61 13.52 9.24 -2.89
N SER A 62 13.09 9.69 -1.71
CA SER A 62 11.74 10.21 -1.42
C SER A 62 10.61 9.20 -1.65
N ILE A 63 10.90 7.91 -1.52
CA ILE A 63 9.91 6.84 -1.57
C ILE A 63 9.69 6.31 -0.16
N HIS A 64 8.49 6.49 0.38
CA HIS A 64 8.15 6.01 1.71
C HIS A 64 7.84 4.51 1.70
N VAL A 65 8.29 3.79 2.71
CA VAL A 65 8.02 2.35 2.85
C VAL A 65 7.14 2.13 4.08
N LEU A 66 6.06 1.36 3.91
CA LEU A 66 5.12 0.99 4.97
C LEU A 66 5.11 -0.53 5.13
N ASP A 67 5.26 -0.99 6.37
CA ASP A 67 5.29 -2.40 6.73
C ASP A 67 3.97 -2.85 7.36
N TRP A 68 3.16 -3.56 6.58
CA TRP A 68 1.89 -4.13 7.03
C TRP A 68 1.88 -5.65 6.80
N PRO A 69 2.76 -6.40 7.47
CA PRO A 69 2.84 -7.84 7.31
C PRO A 69 1.55 -8.52 7.82
N PHE A 70 1.11 -9.55 7.12
CA PHE A 70 0.07 -10.47 7.60
C PHE A 70 0.38 -11.90 7.17
N ASP A 71 -0.11 -12.88 7.94
CA ASP A 71 0.24 -14.29 7.76
C ASP A 71 -0.35 -14.84 6.45
N ASP A 72 0.45 -15.66 5.76
CA ASP A 72 0.01 -16.33 4.54
C ASP A 72 -1.21 -17.23 4.81
N GLY A 73 -2.15 -17.22 3.88
CA GLY A 73 -3.41 -17.94 4.00
C GLY A 73 -4.45 -17.32 4.95
N THR A 74 -4.12 -16.24 5.66
CA THR A 74 -5.06 -15.49 6.50
C THR A 74 -5.52 -14.19 5.84
N PRO A 75 -6.75 -13.71 6.10
CA PRO A 75 -7.15 -12.38 5.68
C PRO A 75 -6.37 -11.32 6.48
N PRO A 76 -6.08 -10.14 5.89
CA PRO A 76 -5.53 -9.03 6.66
C PRO A 76 -6.47 -8.62 7.80
N SER A 77 -5.91 -8.12 8.89
CA SER A 77 -6.70 -7.61 10.01
C SER A 77 -7.52 -6.39 9.60
N ASN A 78 -8.62 -6.11 10.31
CA ASN A 78 -9.43 -4.91 10.06
C ASN A 78 -8.59 -3.62 10.17
N GLN A 79 -7.58 -3.61 11.05
CA GLN A 79 -6.66 -2.47 11.20
C GLN A 79 -5.85 -2.23 9.93
N ILE A 80 -5.23 -3.28 9.35
CA ILE A 80 -4.48 -3.17 8.08
C ILE A 80 -5.38 -2.69 6.95
N VAL A 81 -6.61 -3.20 6.91
CA VAL A 81 -7.61 -2.77 5.93
C VAL A 81 -7.93 -1.28 6.12
N ASP A 82 -8.22 -0.83 7.33
CA ASP A 82 -8.53 0.58 7.61
C ASP A 82 -7.36 1.52 7.30
N ASP A 83 -6.14 1.13 7.68
CA ASP A 83 -4.91 1.90 7.40
C ASP A 83 -4.64 2.00 5.89
N TRP A 84 -4.82 0.90 5.15
CA TRP A 84 -4.73 0.90 3.71
C TRP A 84 -5.75 1.85 3.06
N LEU A 85 -7.02 1.76 3.49
CA LEU A 85 -8.09 2.60 2.94
C LEU A 85 -7.84 4.08 3.26
N SER A 86 -7.30 4.38 4.44
CA SER A 86 -6.90 5.73 4.85
C SER A 86 -5.74 6.26 4.00
N LEU A 87 -4.68 5.46 3.83
CA LEU A 87 -3.52 5.79 3.00
C LEU A 87 -3.94 6.13 1.58
N VAL A 88 -4.74 5.27 0.94
CA VAL A 88 -5.23 5.49 -0.43
C VAL A 88 -5.99 6.82 -0.52
N LYS A 89 -6.91 7.09 0.41
CA LYS A 89 -7.70 8.32 0.41
C LYS A 89 -6.85 9.58 0.58
N ILE A 90 -5.85 9.52 1.45
CA ILE A 90 -4.97 10.66 1.76
C ILE A 90 -3.99 10.87 0.60
N LYS A 91 -3.25 9.84 0.20
CA LYS A 91 -2.19 9.95 -0.82
C LYS A 91 -2.70 10.44 -2.17
N PHE A 92 -3.78 9.87 -2.70
CA PHE A 92 -4.32 10.31 -3.99
C PHE A 92 -5.07 11.65 -3.94
N ARG A 93 -5.35 12.17 -2.73
CA ARG A 93 -5.86 13.53 -2.54
C ARG A 93 -4.72 14.55 -2.46
N GLU A 94 -3.68 14.24 -1.70
CA GLU A 94 -2.53 15.13 -1.48
C GLU A 94 -1.62 15.20 -2.71
N ASP A 95 -1.42 14.08 -3.42
CA ASP A 95 -0.54 13.98 -4.57
C ASP A 95 -1.29 13.34 -5.76
N PRO A 96 -2.08 14.14 -6.51
CA PRO A 96 -2.81 13.65 -7.68
C PRO A 96 -1.88 13.12 -8.77
N GLY A 97 -2.05 11.86 -9.16
CA GLY A 97 -1.25 11.22 -10.21
C GLY A 97 -0.06 10.40 -9.69
N CYS A 98 0.18 10.40 -8.37
CA CYS A 98 1.15 9.50 -7.75
C CYS A 98 0.80 8.03 -7.95
N CYS A 99 1.74 7.15 -7.62
CA CYS A 99 1.54 5.71 -7.66
C CYS A 99 1.92 5.08 -6.32
N ILE A 100 1.11 4.11 -5.86
CA ILE A 100 1.40 3.30 -4.67
C ILE A 100 1.87 1.92 -5.14
N ALA A 101 3.10 1.54 -4.82
CA ALA A 101 3.61 0.21 -5.10
C ALA A 101 3.29 -0.77 -3.97
N ILE A 102 3.04 -2.02 -4.34
CA ILE A 102 2.65 -3.08 -3.42
C ILE A 102 3.44 -4.33 -3.79
N HIS A 103 4.09 -4.95 -2.81
CA HIS A 103 4.73 -6.24 -3.02
C HIS A 103 4.57 -7.17 -1.82
N CYS A 104 4.66 -8.47 -2.12
CA CYS A 104 4.92 -9.52 -1.15
C CYS A 104 6.08 -10.37 -1.67
N VAL A 105 6.66 -11.19 -0.79
CA VAL A 105 7.62 -12.23 -1.17
C VAL A 105 6.95 -13.19 -2.17
N ALA A 106 7.43 -13.20 -3.41
CA ALA A 106 6.90 -14.07 -4.45
C ALA A 106 7.22 -15.53 -4.13
N GLY A 107 6.20 -16.39 -3.92
CA GLY A 107 6.43 -17.84 -3.90
C GLY A 107 5.47 -18.73 -3.10
N ARG A 108 4.57 -18.22 -2.26
CA ARG A 108 3.64 -19.06 -1.48
C ARG A 108 2.16 -18.85 -1.81
N GLY A 109 1.85 -18.76 -3.10
CA GLY A 109 0.49 -19.06 -3.59
C GLY A 109 -0.60 -18.00 -3.41
N ARG A 110 -0.34 -16.82 -2.83
CA ARG A 110 -1.31 -15.70 -2.83
C ARG A 110 -0.61 -14.37 -3.07
N ALA A 111 -0.39 -14.06 -4.35
CA ALA A 111 0.11 -12.76 -4.79
C ALA A 111 -0.77 -11.61 -4.25
N PRO A 112 -0.24 -10.37 -4.23
CA PRO A 112 -1.03 -9.15 -4.00
C PRO A 112 -2.31 -9.06 -4.84
N LEU A 113 -2.39 -9.82 -5.95
CA LEU A 113 -3.57 -10.01 -6.79
C LEU A 113 -4.84 -10.45 -6.04
N GLY A 114 -4.71 -11.14 -4.88
CA GLY A 114 -5.86 -11.50 -4.04
C GLY A 114 -6.39 -10.35 -3.18
N ALA A 115 -5.49 -9.46 -2.72
CA ALA A 115 -5.81 -8.29 -1.90
C ALA A 115 -6.12 -7.04 -2.75
N PHE A 116 -5.63 -6.97 -3.99
CA PHE A 116 -5.72 -5.79 -4.86
C PHE A 116 -6.28 -6.12 -6.25
N ASN A 117 -7.49 -6.70 -6.29
CA ASN A 117 -8.25 -6.86 -7.53
C ASN A 117 -9.28 -5.72 -7.69
N SER A 118 -9.78 -5.49 -8.91
CA SER A 118 -10.97 -4.70 -9.26
C SER A 118 -12.14 -4.82 -8.26
N LYS A 119 -12.35 -5.98 -7.63
CA LYS A 119 -13.36 -6.18 -6.58
C LYS A 119 -13.08 -5.40 -5.29
N GLN A 120 -11.82 -5.23 -4.90
CA GLN A 120 -11.40 -4.37 -3.78
C GLN A 120 -11.45 -2.88 -4.15
N LEU A 121 -11.21 -2.52 -5.42
CA LEU A 121 -11.46 -1.16 -5.92
C LEU A 121 -12.96 -0.81 -5.85
N LEU A 122 -13.83 -1.77 -6.18
CA LEU A 122 -15.28 -1.63 -5.97
C LEU A 122 -15.67 -1.59 -4.48
N TYR A 123 -14.94 -2.33 -3.63
CA TYR A 123 -15.10 -2.26 -2.17
C TYR A 123 -14.72 -0.89 -1.63
N LEU A 124 -13.59 -0.30 -2.06
CA LEU A 124 -13.15 1.06 -1.76
C LEU A 124 -14.24 2.10 -2.04
N GLU A 125 -14.96 1.95 -3.15
CA GLU A 125 -16.06 2.84 -3.53
C GLU A 125 -17.30 2.67 -2.65
N LYS A 126 -17.58 1.44 -2.20
CA LYS A 126 -18.70 1.14 -1.29
C LYS A 126 -18.35 1.29 0.19
N TYR A 127 -17.07 1.42 0.53
CA TYR A 127 -16.58 1.43 1.90
C TYR A 127 -16.93 2.75 2.57
N ARG A 128 -17.93 2.70 3.46
CA ARG A 128 -18.23 3.77 4.41
C ARG A 128 -17.50 3.44 5.73
N PRO A 129 -16.42 4.17 6.07
CA PRO A 129 -15.70 3.92 7.33
C PRO A 129 -16.66 4.11 8.50
N LYS A 130 -16.72 3.13 9.41
CA LYS A 130 -17.58 3.19 10.61
C LYS A 130 -17.00 4.04 11.74
N MET A 131 -15.78 4.57 11.59
CA MET A 131 -15.15 5.39 12.63
C MET A 131 -14.70 6.73 12.06
N TRP A 132 -15.48 7.75 12.40
CA TRP A 132 -15.02 9.13 12.41
C TRP A 132 -14.04 9.21 13.59
N LEU A 133 -12.73 9.15 13.33
CA LEU A 133 -11.76 9.56 14.33
C LEU A 133 -12.01 11.05 14.59
N CYS A 134 -12.81 11.36 15.62
CA CYS A 134 -12.80 12.65 16.25
C CYS A 134 -11.35 12.91 16.68
N PHE A 135 -10.69 13.83 15.98
CA PHE A 135 -9.55 14.53 16.55
C PHE A 135 -10.02 15.10 17.88
N LYS A 136 -9.48 14.56 18.97
CA LYS A 136 -9.73 15.07 20.30
C LYS A 136 -8.85 16.31 20.42
N ASP A 137 -9.39 17.44 19.98
CA ASP A 137 -8.78 18.73 20.28
C ASP A 137 -8.61 18.86 21.79
N SER A 138 -7.38 19.19 22.17
CA SER A 138 -6.97 19.38 23.55
C SER A 138 -7.42 20.76 24.01
N SER A 139 -8.72 21.03 24.02
CA SER A 139 -9.30 22.23 24.62
C SER A 139 -10.79 22.00 24.84
N GLY A 140 -11.16 21.87 26.12
CA GLY A 140 -12.43 21.31 26.53
C GLY A 140 -13.67 22.13 26.19
N HIS A 141 -14.79 21.41 26.03
CA HIS A 141 -16.00 21.67 26.80
C HIS A 141 -16.90 20.43 26.66
N ARG A 142 -17.50 19.98 27.78
CA ARG A 142 -18.60 19.02 27.74
C ARG A 142 -19.73 19.61 26.89
N ASN A 143 -20.40 18.77 26.11
CA ASN A 143 -21.87 18.67 26.13
C ASN A 143 -22.36 17.41 25.41
N ASN A 144 -23.29 16.75 26.09
CA ASN A 144 -24.10 15.61 25.70
C ASN A 144 -24.87 15.90 24.39
N CYS A 145 -24.82 15.00 23.40
CA CYS A 145 -25.89 14.97 22.40
C CYS A 145 -26.06 13.57 21.81
N CYS A 146 -27.30 13.11 21.93
CA CYS A 146 -27.83 11.81 21.59
C CYS A 146 -27.88 11.57 20.08
N LEU A 147 -27.76 10.31 19.69
CA LEU A 147 -28.08 9.80 18.36
C LEU A 147 -29.61 9.75 18.19
N GLN A 148 -30.09 10.24 17.05
CA GLN A 148 -31.37 9.85 16.46
C GLN A 148 -31.09 9.25 15.09
#